data_AF-H2UEK8-F1
#
_entry.id   AF-H2UEK8-F1
#
_cell.length_a   1.000
_cell.length_b   1.000
_cell.length_c   1.000
_cell.angle_alpha   90.00
_cell.angle_beta   90.00
_cell.angle_gamma   90.00
#
_symmetry.space_group_name_H-M   'P 1'
#
loop_
_entity.id
_entity.type
_entity.pdbx_description
1 polymer ?
#
loop_
_entity_poly.entity_id
_entity_poly.type
_entity_poly.pdbx_seq_one_letter_code
_entity_poly.pdbx_strand_id
1 'polypeptide(L)'
;MLLRGTFPLFRSTVRELLISTDSLPLVFVAPWNHNQVSPISDKHTGSMARVHSDSPPAEDPGSPPPMTTPPRKASVRLQERRGSNLSLQLDVSSLGVEPICSVSTPKEVWLQLLHTSSRPLKHAMLQQAARDTNMLNSEYQKIPPNFVTSAELDVPGHMIKDRYKTILPNPETRVILKSPEEDAGPDRYINANYIRGYNGAPQAFIATQGPLLHTVGDFWDMVWQEKSRIIVMLTRLKENNEKCELYWPQPREVRTRVVKEEQEEGSEDLKEEEEEGRMVQFGRYILRVGDVQEKCGFTVTDIEVQLSEERHRVRHYWFTSWPDHHIPQCTAPLLRLVEEVEMYSDSLSDTSAPGPVVVHCSAGIGRTGCFIVSSIGCRQLRETGQVDILEMVCQLRLDRGGMIQTTEQYQFLYSTLAQYSSQLQPGQDQNPLEPVSIRLQNLHL
;
A
#
# COMPACT_ATOMS: atom_id res chain seq x y z
N MET A 1 42.59 -5.15 -58.21
CA MET A 1 41.12 -5.07 -58.34
C MET A 1 40.59 -4.50 -57.02
N LEU A 2 40.08 -3.26 -56.86
CA LEU A 2 39.25 -2.42 -57.76
C LEU A 2 37.97 -3.18 -58.17
N LEU A 3 36.71 -2.75 -57.92
CA LEU A 3 36.08 -1.43 -57.64
C LEU A 3 34.90 -1.57 -56.64
N ARG A 4 34.61 -0.62 -55.72
CA ARG A 4 33.71 0.57 -55.79
C ARG A 4 32.24 0.34 -56.20
N GLY A 5 31.30 0.90 -55.40
CA GLY A 5 29.88 1.11 -55.74
C GLY A 5 29.00 1.30 -54.46
N THR A 6 28.98 2.46 -53.80
CA THR A 6 28.14 3.69 -54.00
C THR A 6 26.77 3.68 -53.31
N PHE A 7 26.61 4.58 -52.33
CA PHE A 7 25.35 5.06 -51.74
C PHE A 7 24.46 5.81 -52.76
N PRO A 8 23.18 6.02 -52.40
CA PRO A 8 22.59 7.36 -52.51
C PRO A 8 22.08 7.92 -51.17
N LEU A 9 22.30 9.21 -50.94
CA LEU A 9 21.56 9.98 -49.94
C LEU A 9 20.18 10.36 -50.48
N PHE A 10 19.20 10.50 -49.59
CA PHE A 10 18.13 11.47 -49.79
C PHE A 10 17.96 12.35 -48.55
N ARG A 11 18.08 13.67 -48.76
CA ARG A 11 17.74 14.75 -47.83
C ARG A 11 16.37 15.34 -48.24
N SER A 12 15.87 16.26 -47.40
CA SER A 12 14.67 17.08 -47.59
C SER A 12 13.36 16.38 -47.18
N THR A 13 12.42 17.00 -46.47
CA THR A 13 12.26 18.43 -46.17
C THR A 13 11.69 18.63 -44.76
N VAL A 14 12.35 19.43 -43.92
CA VAL A 14 11.68 20.06 -42.76
C VAL A 14 11.05 21.35 -43.27
N ARG A 15 9.76 21.56 -43.02
CA ARG A 15 9.10 22.84 -43.27
C ARG A 15 8.34 23.26 -42.03
N GLU A 16 8.65 24.45 -41.56
CA GLU A 16 8.05 25.07 -40.38
C GLU A 16 6.56 25.34 -40.62
N LEU A 17 5.76 25.25 -39.56
CA LEU A 17 4.58 26.11 -39.43
C LEU A 17 4.41 26.51 -37.96
N LEU A 18 4.74 27.77 -37.67
CA LEU A 18 4.39 28.46 -36.44
C LEU A 18 2.91 28.88 -36.51
N ILE A 19 2.10 28.46 -35.54
CA ILE A 19 0.91 29.23 -35.12
C ILE A 19 0.91 29.28 -33.59
N SER A 20 0.59 30.46 -33.06
CA SER A 20 0.76 30.86 -31.66
C SER A 20 -0.47 30.56 -30.80
N THR A 21 -0.23 30.24 -29.51
CA THR A 21 -1.02 30.59 -28.30
C THR A 21 -2.56 30.56 -28.38
N ASP A 22 -3.26 29.83 -27.50
CA ASP A 22 -3.53 30.41 -26.17
C ASP A 22 -3.81 29.40 -25.01
N SER A 23 -3.08 29.62 -23.91
CA SER A 23 -3.58 29.76 -22.53
C SER A 23 -4.51 28.71 -21.88
N LEU A 24 -3.91 27.67 -21.27
CA LEU A 24 -4.41 27.00 -20.06
C LEU A 24 -3.24 26.71 -19.07
N PRO A 25 -3.46 26.70 -17.74
CA PRO A 25 -2.37 26.77 -16.76
C PRO A 25 -1.61 25.45 -16.58
N LEU A 26 -0.30 25.49 -16.85
CA LEU A 26 0.66 24.44 -16.52
C LEU A 26 0.84 24.32 -14.99
N VAL A 27 0.29 23.27 -14.39
CA VAL A 27 0.77 22.78 -13.08
C VAL A 27 2.09 22.05 -13.34
N PHE A 28 3.20 22.67 -12.92
CA PHE A 28 4.53 22.05 -13.01
C PHE A 28 4.61 20.82 -12.09
N VAL A 29 4.52 19.63 -12.67
CA VAL A 29 5.01 18.39 -12.04
C VAL A 29 6.51 18.30 -12.33
N ALA A 30 7.34 18.56 -11.32
CA ALA A 30 8.79 18.47 -11.47
C ALA A 30 9.22 16.99 -11.62
N PRO A 31 10.09 16.66 -12.59
CA PRO A 31 10.65 15.31 -12.72
C PRO A 31 11.61 15.04 -11.55
N TRP A 32 11.39 13.94 -10.84
CA TRP A 32 12.29 13.49 -9.77
C TRP A 32 13.61 13.00 -10.35
N ASN A 33 14.71 13.61 -9.93
CA ASN A 33 16.05 13.28 -10.39
C ASN A 33 16.79 12.44 -9.33
N HIS A 34 17.39 11.33 -9.74
CA HIS A 34 18.18 10.47 -8.85
C HIS A 34 19.63 11.00 -8.68
N ASN A 35 20.22 10.70 -7.51
CA ASN A 35 21.62 10.90 -7.10
C ASN A 35 22.10 12.35 -6.87
N GLN A 36 22.41 12.69 -5.62
CA GLN A 36 23.80 12.69 -5.10
C GLN A 36 23.84 13.08 -3.61
N VAL A 37 24.36 12.20 -2.76
CA VAL A 37 24.97 12.57 -1.46
C VAL A 37 26.17 11.65 -1.22
N SER A 38 27.35 12.24 -1.08
CA SER A 38 28.59 11.54 -0.69
C SER A 38 28.74 11.51 0.84
N PRO A 39 29.42 10.52 1.43
CA PRO A 39 29.54 10.40 2.87
C PRO A 39 30.60 11.35 3.45
N ILE A 40 30.30 11.96 4.59
CA ILE A 40 31.30 12.61 5.46
C ILE A 40 31.79 11.56 6.46
N SER A 41 33.10 11.37 6.51
CA SER A 41 33.78 10.52 7.48
C SER A 41 34.24 11.34 8.68
N ASP A 42 34.00 10.85 9.90
CA ASP A 42 34.81 11.22 11.05
C ASP A 42 35.32 9.96 11.77
N LYS A 43 36.65 9.85 11.83
CA LYS A 43 37.38 8.99 12.75
C LYS A 43 38.18 9.92 13.65
N HIS A 44 38.09 9.77 14.97
CA HIS A 44 39.27 9.92 15.81
C HIS A 44 39.20 9.03 17.05
N THR A 45 40.36 8.45 17.38
CA THR A 45 40.56 7.40 18.38
C THR A 45 41.51 7.86 19.47
N GLY A 46 41.32 7.35 20.70
CA GLY A 46 42.30 7.35 21.78
C GLY A 46 42.19 8.54 22.75
N SER A 47 42.67 8.43 24.01
CA SER A 47 43.12 7.24 24.75
C SER A 47 43.06 7.51 26.26
N MET A 48 43.22 6.48 27.08
CA MET A 48 43.12 6.52 28.55
C MET A 48 44.22 7.36 29.24
N ALA A 49 43.88 7.93 30.40
CA ALA A 49 44.70 7.83 31.63
C ALA A 49 43.85 8.06 32.89
N ARG A 50 44.20 7.39 33.99
CA ARG A 50 43.60 7.48 35.34
C ARG A 50 44.33 8.53 36.20
N VAL A 51 43.73 8.95 37.32
CA VAL A 51 44.21 8.76 38.73
C VAL A 51 43.68 9.85 39.69
N HIS A 52 43.24 9.42 40.90
CA HIS A 52 43.12 10.07 42.24
C HIS A 52 43.27 11.60 42.45
N SER A 53 42.74 12.25 43.51
CA SER A 53 41.69 11.97 44.52
C SER A 53 41.45 13.25 45.36
N ASP A 54 40.61 13.14 46.40
CA ASP A 54 40.49 14.01 47.58
C ASP A 54 39.56 15.25 47.55
N SER A 55 38.92 15.43 48.71
CA SER A 55 37.98 16.48 49.16
C SER A 55 38.38 16.83 50.62
N PRO A 56 37.70 17.70 51.38
CA PRO A 56 37.01 18.99 51.15
C PRO A 56 37.76 20.08 52.01
N PRO A 57 37.20 21.10 52.72
CA PRO A 57 35.83 21.66 52.79
C PRO A 57 35.66 23.21 52.80
N ALA A 58 34.39 23.61 52.68
CA ALA A 58 33.65 24.78 53.22
C ALA A 58 34.33 26.11 53.61
N GLU A 59 33.73 27.23 53.16
CA GLU A 59 33.21 28.31 54.03
C GLU A 59 32.32 29.33 53.26
N ASP A 60 31.35 29.94 53.97
CA ASP A 60 30.47 31.07 53.61
C ASP A 60 30.17 31.77 54.97
N PRO A 61 30.26 33.11 55.15
CA PRO A 61 29.33 34.08 54.55
C PRO A 61 29.84 35.53 54.31
N GLY A 62 29.03 36.39 53.66
CA GLY A 62 29.13 37.86 53.85
C GLY A 62 28.69 38.78 52.72
N SER A 63 28.05 39.92 53.07
CA SER A 63 27.65 41.03 52.17
C SER A 63 27.51 42.33 52.97
N PRO A 64 27.24 43.53 52.37
CA PRO A 64 27.61 44.11 51.06
C PRO A 64 28.68 45.22 51.32
N PRO A 65 28.68 46.48 50.82
CA PRO A 65 28.24 47.17 49.57
C PRO A 65 29.49 47.81 48.86
N PRO A 66 29.51 48.98 48.14
CA PRO A 66 28.45 49.86 47.61
C PRO A 66 28.55 50.28 46.11
N MET A 67 27.74 51.27 45.75
CA MET A 67 27.36 51.81 44.43
C MET A 67 28.38 52.76 43.74
N THR A 68 28.30 52.82 42.40
CA THR A 68 28.14 54.10 41.67
C THR A 68 27.09 53.96 40.55
N THR A 69 26.34 55.05 40.30
CA THR A 69 25.37 55.32 39.20
C THR A 69 25.48 56.84 38.90
N PRO A 70 24.94 57.47 37.82
CA PRO A 70 23.76 57.14 36.97
C PRO A 70 24.07 57.41 35.45
N PRO A 71 23.12 57.69 34.49
CA PRO A 71 21.66 57.83 34.58
C PRO A 71 20.78 57.08 33.55
N ARG A 72 19.47 57.08 33.86
CA ARG A 72 18.34 56.55 33.08
C ARG A 72 17.57 57.69 32.39
N LYS A 73 16.84 57.35 31.31
CA LYS A 73 15.36 57.42 31.10
C LYS A 73 15.05 57.52 29.58
N ALA A 74 13.88 57.15 29.06
CA ALA A 74 12.56 57.06 29.69
C ALA A 74 11.68 55.90 29.18
N SER A 75 10.68 55.52 29.97
CA SER A 75 9.54 54.70 29.55
C SER A 75 8.39 55.59 29.07
N VAL A 76 7.62 55.12 28.08
CA VAL A 76 6.35 55.74 27.64
C VAL A 76 5.25 54.68 27.61
N ARG A 77 4.03 55.13 27.94
CA ARG A 77 2.87 54.31 28.32
C ARG A 77 2.24 53.56 27.15
N LEU A 78 1.67 52.38 27.44
CA LEU A 78 0.63 51.77 26.62
C LEU A 78 -0.57 52.74 26.55
N GLN A 79 -0.95 53.11 25.32
CA GLN A 79 -2.09 53.98 25.05
C GLN A 79 -3.26 53.13 24.55
N GLU A 80 -4.36 53.12 25.30
CA GLU A 80 -5.62 52.54 24.85
C GLU A 80 -6.06 53.20 23.53
N ARG A 81 -6.20 52.40 22.48
CA ARG A 81 -6.91 52.82 21.26
C ARG A 81 -8.29 52.17 21.28
N ARG A 82 -9.31 53.03 21.31
CA ARG A 82 -10.73 52.66 21.25
C ARG A 82 -10.97 51.64 20.15
N GLY A 83 -11.63 50.53 20.49
CA GLY A 83 -12.15 49.60 19.50
C GLY A 83 -13.24 50.27 18.66
N SER A 84 -13.05 50.29 17.35
CA SER A 84 -14.10 50.66 16.40
C SER A 84 -15.09 49.50 16.31
N ASN A 85 -16.21 49.58 17.03
CA ASN A 85 -17.34 48.65 16.88
C ASN A 85 -18.08 48.90 15.56
N LEU A 86 -17.43 48.60 14.43
CA LEU A 86 -18.07 48.47 13.13
C LEU A 86 -18.71 47.09 13.04
N SER A 87 -19.94 46.96 13.55
CA SER A 87 -20.77 45.81 13.22
C SER A 87 -21.20 45.93 11.75
N LEU A 88 -20.54 45.19 10.87
CA LEU A 88 -21.00 45.01 9.49
C LEU A 88 -22.26 44.15 9.50
N GLN A 89 -23.42 44.77 9.68
CA GLN A 89 -24.69 44.15 9.37
C GLN A 89 -24.85 44.14 7.84
N LEU A 90 -24.65 42.96 7.24
CA LEU A 90 -24.99 42.71 5.85
C LEU A 90 -26.52 42.58 5.74
N ASP A 91 -27.15 43.58 5.15
CA ASP A 91 -28.57 43.51 4.80
C ASP A 91 -28.77 42.61 3.58
N VAL A 92 -29.21 41.37 3.81
CA VAL A 92 -29.50 40.38 2.78
C VAL A 92 -30.91 40.49 2.19
N SER A 93 -31.70 41.49 2.58
CA SER A 93 -33.11 41.67 2.15
C SER A 93 -33.27 42.02 0.66
N SER A 94 -32.18 42.24 -0.06
CA SER A 94 -32.16 42.65 -1.48
C SER A 94 -31.43 41.68 -2.41
N LEU A 95 -30.96 40.54 -1.91
CA LEU A 95 -30.45 39.47 -2.76
C LEU A 95 -31.62 38.64 -3.27
N GLY A 96 -31.91 38.76 -4.57
CA GLY A 96 -32.74 37.78 -5.26
C GLY A 96 -32.16 36.38 -5.08
N VAL A 97 -33.02 35.37 -4.97
CA VAL A 97 -32.61 33.97 -4.78
C VAL A 97 -32.07 33.41 -6.10
N GLU A 98 -30.88 33.85 -6.48
CA GLU A 98 -30.00 33.12 -7.37
C GLU A 98 -29.74 31.74 -6.73
N PRO A 99 -29.96 30.62 -7.44
CA PRO A 99 -29.65 29.31 -6.89
C PRO A 99 -28.17 29.25 -6.56
N ILE A 100 -27.84 28.95 -5.30
CA ILE A 100 -26.46 28.83 -4.84
C ILE A 100 -25.77 27.75 -5.70
N CYS A 101 -24.93 28.19 -6.63
CA CYS A 101 -24.09 27.30 -7.40
C CYS A 101 -23.17 26.57 -6.42
N SER A 102 -23.40 25.28 -6.22
CA SER A 102 -22.61 24.46 -5.31
C SER A 102 -21.17 24.41 -5.81
N VAL A 103 -20.30 25.20 -5.19
CA VAL A 103 -18.85 25.17 -5.44
C VAL A 103 -18.33 23.85 -4.90
N SER A 104 -18.23 22.85 -5.77
CA SER A 104 -17.70 21.55 -5.39
C SER A 104 -16.22 21.66 -5.06
N THR A 105 -15.80 21.10 -3.93
CA THR A 105 -14.38 21.08 -3.57
C THR A 105 -13.61 20.12 -4.50
N PRO A 106 -12.29 20.31 -4.70
CA PRO A 106 -11.49 19.35 -5.47
C PRO A 106 -11.60 17.91 -4.95
N LYS A 107 -11.77 17.73 -3.63
CA LYS A 107 -11.99 16.42 -3.00
C LYS A 107 -13.35 15.83 -3.38
N GLU A 108 -14.42 16.62 -3.39
CA GLU A 108 -15.73 16.17 -3.87
C GLU A 108 -15.69 15.75 -5.35
N VAL A 109 -15.04 16.53 -6.23
CA VAL A 109 -14.91 16.18 -7.65
C VAL A 109 -14.15 14.86 -7.82
N TRP A 110 -13.09 14.63 -7.05
CA TRP A 110 -12.37 13.35 -7.04
C TRP A 110 -13.21 12.19 -6.55
N LEU A 111 -13.96 12.37 -5.46
CA LEU A 111 -14.86 11.33 -4.93
C LEU A 111 -15.99 11.01 -5.91
N GLN A 112 -16.59 12.01 -6.56
CA GLN A 112 -17.58 11.80 -7.62
C GLN A 112 -16.99 11.01 -8.78
N LEU A 113 -15.77 11.32 -9.22
CA LEU A 113 -15.11 10.58 -10.29
C LEU A 113 -14.83 9.12 -9.90
N LEU A 114 -14.42 8.86 -8.65
CA LEU A 114 -14.23 7.50 -8.15
C LEU A 114 -15.55 6.72 -7.98
N HIS A 115 -16.65 7.40 -7.65
CA HIS A 115 -17.97 6.75 -7.53
C HIS A 115 -18.63 6.46 -8.88
N THR A 116 -18.28 7.20 -9.95
CA THR A 116 -18.99 7.13 -11.26
C THR A 116 -18.15 6.58 -12.41
N SER A 117 -16.83 6.44 -12.27
CA SER A 117 -15.97 5.89 -13.33
C SER A 117 -16.21 4.39 -13.53
N SER A 118 -16.62 4.02 -14.74
CA SER A 118 -16.92 2.65 -15.14
C SER A 118 -16.58 2.48 -16.64
N ARG A 119 -16.02 1.31 -16.99
CA ARG A 119 -15.74 0.87 -18.36
C ARG A 119 -15.83 -0.66 -18.43
N PRO A 120 -17.04 -1.24 -18.52
CA PRO A 120 -17.23 -2.68 -18.61
C PRO A 120 -16.79 -3.20 -19.98
N LEU A 121 -15.95 -4.24 -19.98
CA LEU A 121 -15.36 -4.85 -21.17
C LEU A 121 -15.71 -6.33 -21.27
N LYS A 122 -16.37 -6.72 -22.36
CA LYS A 122 -16.55 -8.13 -22.74
C LYS A 122 -15.23 -8.72 -23.25
N HIS A 123 -15.09 -10.04 -23.22
CA HIS A 123 -13.91 -10.80 -23.63
C HIS A 123 -13.11 -10.20 -24.81
N ALA A 124 -13.72 -10.02 -25.99
CA ALA A 124 -13.03 -9.48 -27.17
C ALA A 124 -12.55 -8.01 -27.00
N MET A 125 -13.32 -7.17 -26.31
CA MET A 125 -12.95 -5.79 -26.02
C MET A 125 -11.81 -5.71 -25.00
N LEU A 126 -11.77 -6.63 -24.04
CA LEU A 126 -10.68 -6.77 -23.07
C LEU A 126 -9.36 -7.15 -23.77
N GLN A 127 -9.39 -8.10 -24.72
CA GLN A 127 -8.22 -8.44 -25.55
C GLN A 127 -7.67 -7.25 -26.33
N GLN A 128 -8.55 -6.41 -26.88
CA GLN A 128 -8.16 -5.21 -27.61
C GLN A 128 -7.61 -4.13 -26.66
N ALA A 129 -8.29 -3.88 -25.55
CA ALA A 129 -7.87 -2.87 -24.56
C ALA A 129 -6.51 -3.20 -23.94
N ALA A 130 -6.23 -4.48 -23.67
CA ALA A 130 -4.94 -4.92 -23.13
C ALA A 130 -3.74 -4.67 -24.08
N ARG A 131 -3.98 -4.41 -25.37
CA ARG A 131 -2.94 -4.10 -26.37
C ARG A 131 -2.69 -2.59 -26.53
N ASP A 132 -3.64 -1.74 -26.12
CA ASP A 132 -3.52 -0.28 -26.24
C ASP A 132 -2.96 0.34 -24.94
N THR A 133 -1.66 0.19 -24.75
CA THR A 133 -0.93 0.71 -23.59
C THR A 133 -1.02 2.24 -23.45
N ASN A 134 -1.20 2.98 -24.55
CA ASN A 134 -1.33 4.43 -24.55
C ASN A 134 -2.70 4.87 -24.02
N MET A 135 -3.78 4.20 -24.42
CA MET A 135 -5.11 4.43 -23.87
C MET A 135 -5.15 4.08 -22.38
N LEU A 136 -4.57 2.94 -21.99
CA LEU A 136 -4.52 2.53 -20.57
C LEU A 136 -3.71 3.51 -19.71
N ASN A 137 -2.61 4.06 -20.21
CA ASN A 137 -1.91 5.15 -19.52
C ASN A 137 -2.79 6.39 -19.38
N SER A 138 -3.44 6.82 -20.47
CA SER A 138 -4.30 8.01 -20.50
C SER A 138 -5.55 7.88 -19.63
N GLU A 139 -6.01 6.65 -19.38
CA GLU A 139 -7.08 6.31 -18.45
C GLU A 139 -6.57 6.35 -17.00
N TYR A 140 -5.46 5.64 -16.71
CA TYR A 140 -4.86 5.58 -15.38
C TYR A 140 -4.52 6.96 -14.80
N GLN A 141 -3.97 7.88 -15.62
CA GLN A 141 -3.62 9.24 -15.18
C GLN A 141 -4.85 10.10 -14.77
N LYS A 142 -6.08 9.68 -15.11
CA LYS A 142 -7.31 10.38 -14.71
C LYS A 142 -7.88 9.87 -13.39
N ILE A 143 -7.49 8.67 -12.94
CA ILE A 143 -8.00 8.08 -11.71
C ILE A 143 -7.41 8.84 -10.52
N PRO A 144 -8.22 9.50 -9.66
CA PRO A 144 -7.71 10.19 -8.48
C PRO A 144 -7.01 9.20 -7.53
N PRO A 145 -5.93 9.58 -6.83
CA PRO A 145 -5.22 8.65 -5.95
C PRO A 145 -5.93 8.46 -4.61
N ASN A 146 -6.72 9.43 -4.14
CA ASN A 146 -7.41 9.42 -2.83
C ASN A 146 -6.49 9.16 -1.62
N PHE A 147 -5.25 9.66 -1.67
CA PHE A 147 -4.34 9.62 -0.52
C PHE A 147 -4.86 10.50 0.63
N VAL A 148 -4.69 10.00 1.85
CA VAL A 148 -5.01 10.72 3.09
C VAL A 148 -3.77 11.43 3.63
N THR A 149 -3.96 12.66 4.09
CA THR A 149 -2.92 13.47 4.71
C THR A 149 -2.81 13.17 6.22
N SER A 150 -1.64 13.42 6.82
CA SER A 150 -1.47 13.26 8.27
C SER A 150 -2.34 14.19 9.12
N ALA A 151 -2.96 15.22 8.53
CA ALA A 151 -3.91 16.10 9.21
C ALA A 151 -5.35 15.54 9.20
N GLU A 152 -5.66 14.62 8.28
CA GLU A 152 -6.95 13.91 8.22
C GLU A 152 -6.94 12.62 9.06
N LEU A 153 -5.75 12.05 9.31
CA LEU A 153 -5.57 10.89 10.19
C LEU A 153 -5.24 11.35 11.63
N ASP A 154 -6.27 11.74 12.38
CA ASP A 154 -6.16 12.13 13.79
C ASP A 154 -5.97 10.90 14.71
N VAL A 155 -4.77 10.31 14.66
CA VAL A 155 -4.40 9.13 15.46
C VAL A 155 -3.02 9.35 16.10
N PRO A 156 -2.95 9.71 17.39
CA PRO A 156 -1.68 10.00 18.07
C PRO A 156 -0.66 8.86 17.93
N GLY A 157 0.56 9.21 17.52
CA GLY A 157 1.67 8.25 17.38
C GLY A 157 1.60 7.32 16.16
N HIS A 158 0.63 7.48 15.24
CA HIS A 158 0.52 6.62 14.04
C HIS A 158 1.84 6.54 13.25
N MET A 159 2.57 7.66 13.15
CA MET A 159 3.78 7.83 12.36
C MET A 159 4.91 6.82 12.63
N ILE A 160 5.02 6.30 13.86
CA ILE A 160 6.06 5.28 14.15
C ILE A 160 5.68 3.91 13.61
N LYS A 161 4.39 3.63 13.41
CA LYS A 161 3.89 2.36 12.87
C LYS A 161 3.76 2.37 11.33
N ASP A 162 3.97 3.50 10.67
CA ASP A 162 3.91 3.62 9.22
C ASP A 162 5.27 3.36 8.56
N ARG A 163 5.34 2.37 7.65
CA ARG A 163 6.54 2.12 6.83
C ARG A 163 6.81 3.27 5.85
N TYR A 164 5.76 3.96 5.41
CA TYR A 164 5.84 5.08 4.48
C TYR A 164 4.92 6.23 4.95
N LYS A 165 5.52 7.38 5.31
CA LYS A 165 4.82 8.53 5.91
C LYS A 165 3.67 9.13 5.08
N THR A 166 3.62 8.84 3.78
CA THR A 166 2.62 9.36 2.82
C THR A 166 1.64 8.30 2.34
N ILE A 167 1.69 7.08 2.90
CA ILE A 167 0.78 5.98 2.57
C ILE A 167 0.05 5.61 3.85
N LEU A 168 -1.01 6.36 4.11
CA LEU A 168 -1.82 6.29 5.33
C LEU A 168 -3.16 5.59 5.04
N PRO A 169 -3.75 4.88 6.02
CA PRO A 169 -5.06 4.28 5.85
C PRO A 169 -6.16 5.34 5.82
N ASN A 170 -7.17 5.16 4.96
CA ASN A 170 -8.37 5.99 4.95
C ASN A 170 -9.13 5.86 6.28
N PRO A 171 -9.47 6.96 6.99
CA PRO A 171 -10.13 6.90 8.29
C PRO A 171 -11.46 6.14 8.28
N GLU A 172 -12.20 6.21 7.19
CA GLU A 172 -13.55 5.64 7.03
C GLU A 172 -13.55 4.11 6.97
N THR A 173 -12.44 3.51 6.57
CA THR A 173 -12.29 2.05 6.33
C THR A 173 -11.10 1.45 7.07
N ARG A 174 -10.40 2.22 7.92
CA ARG A 174 -9.22 1.75 8.66
C ARG A 174 -9.58 0.56 9.56
N VAL A 175 -8.69 -0.40 9.67
CA VAL A 175 -8.82 -1.45 10.69
C VAL A 175 -8.45 -0.85 12.05
N ILE A 176 -9.27 -1.13 13.06
CA ILE A 176 -9.10 -0.64 14.43
C ILE A 176 -8.76 -1.82 15.31
N LEU A 177 -7.59 -1.82 15.95
CA LEU A 177 -7.22 -2.86 16.91
C LEU A 177 -7.85 -2.55 18.27
N LYS A 178 -8.64 -3.48 18.77
CA LYS A 178 -9.29 -3.39 20.09
C LYS A 178 -8.30 -3.77 21.18
N SER A 179 -8.47 -3.16 22.35
CA SER A 179 -7.71 -3.55 23.55
C SER A 179 -8.14 -4.97 23.96
N PRO A 180 -7.20 -5.87 24.32
CA PRO A 180 -7.50 -7.25 24.71
C PRO A 180 -7.91 -7.42 26.18
N GLU A 181 -7.91 -6.33 26.94
CA GLU A 181 -8.39 -6.26 28.33
C GLU A 181 -9.79 -5.61 28.33
N GLU A 182 -10.66 -5.98 29.26
CA GLU A 182 -12.08 -5.54 29.27
C GLU A 182 -12.27 -4.04 29.58
N ASP A 183 -11.22 -3.36 30.03
CA ASP A 183 -11.21 -1.90 30.24
C ASP A 183 -11.01 -1.11 28.94
N ALA A 184 -11.69 0.02 28.83
CA ALA A 184 -11.73 0.89 27.66
C ALA A 184 -10.42 1.68 27.43
N GLY A 185 -9.33 0.97 27.15
CA GLY A 185 -8.11 1.54 26.59
C GLY A 185 -8.34 2.11 25.17
N PRO A 186 -7.57 3.11 24.73
CA PRO A 186 -7.77 3.78 23.45
C PRO A 186 -7.57 2.82 22.26
N ASP A 187 -8.35 3.05 21.19
CA ASP A 187 -8.20 2.41 19.89
C ASP A 187 -6.73 2.28 19.47
N ARG A 188 -6.26 1.07 19.21
CA ARG A 188 -4.89 0.84 18.74
C ARG A 188 -4.81 0.96 17.22
N TYR A 189 -3.75 1.63 16.76
CA TYR A 189 -3.48 1.86 15.35
C TYR A 189 -2.74 0.69 14.69
N ILE A 190 -3.15 0.37 13.46
CA ILE A 190 -2.41 -0.38 12.45
C ILE A 190 -2.66 0.26 11.07
N ASN A 191 -1.65 0.28 10.19
CA ASN A 191 -1.79 0.79 8.83
C ASN A 191 -2.43 -0.25 7.90
N ALA A 192 -3.75 -0.41 8.02
CA ALA A 192 -4.56 -1.34 7.25
C ALA A 192 -5.97 -0.77 6.97
N ASN A 193 -6.59 -1.21 5.88
CA ASN A 193 -7.98 -0.89 5.53
C ASN A 193 -8.76 -2.15 5.17
N TYR A 194 -10.03 -2.20 5.54
CA TYR A 194 -11.00 -3.11 4.93
C TYR A 194 -11.22 -2.73 3.47
N ILE A 195 -11.22 -3.72 2.59
CA ILE A 195 -11.48 -3.56 1.16
C ILE A 195 -12.71 -4.40 0.79
N ARG A 196 -13.59 -3.83 -0.03
CA ARG A 196 -14.79 -4.49 -0.57
C ARG A 196 -14.40 -5.52 -1.63
N GLY A 197 -15.14 -6.61 -1.64
CA GLY A 197 -15.01 -7.69 -2.61
C GLY A 197 -15.88 -7.48 -3.84
N TYR A 198 -16.06 -8.57 -4.58
CA TYR A 198 -16.97 -8.64 -5.72
C TYR A 198 -18.40 -8.23 -5.34
N ASN A 199 -19.09 -7.51 -6.23
CA ASN A 199 -20.39 -6.87 -6.01
C ASN A 199 -20.47 -6.02 -4.72
N GLY A 200 -19.35 -5.44 -4.28
CA GLY A 200 -19.29 -4.57 -3.11
C GLY A 200 -19.38 -5.30 -1.76
N ALA A 201 -19.19 -6.62 -1.74
CA ALA A 201 -19.22 -7.42 -0.51
C ALA A 201 -18.32 -6.80 0.58
N PRO A 202 -18.87 -6.39 1.74
CA PRO A 202 -18.11 -5.66 2.74
C PRO A 202 -17.04 -6.56 3.37
N GLN A 203 -15.87 -5.99 3.70
CA GLN A 203 -14.80 -6.65 4.45
C GLN A 203 -14.35 -8.00 3.84
N ALA A 204 -14.34 -8.13 2.51
CA ALA A 204 -13.84 -9.34 1.85
C ALA A 204 -12.32 -9.49 1.97
N PHE A 205 -11.60 -8.37 1.98
CA PHE A 205 -10.15 -8.34 2.16
C PHE A 205 -9.74 -7.29 3.20
N ILE A 206 -8.52 -7.42 3.73
CA ILE A 206 -7.79 -6.34 4.38
C ILE A 206 -6.53 -6.05 3.59
N ALA A 207 -6.35 -4.80 3.15
CA ALA A 207 -5.10 -4.34 2.56
C ALA A 207 -4.24 -3.68 3.65
N THR A 208 -3.04 -4.22 3.88
CA THR A 208 -2.11 -3.73 4.92
C THR A 208 -0.68 -3.63 4.39
N GLN A 209 0.16 -2.84 5.07
CA GLN A 209 1.60 -2.77 4.79
C GLN A 209 2.32 -4.06 5.23
N GLY A 210 3.54 -4.27 4.75
CA GLY A 210 4.42 -5.32 5.26
C GLY A 210 4.86 -5.00 6.69
N PRO A 211 4.60 -5.87 7.70
CA PRO A 211 4.91 -5.61 9.10
C PRO A 211 6.31 -5.06 9.33
N LEU A 212 6.43 -4.13 10.28
CA LEU A 212 7.68 -3.65 10.86
C LEU A 212 7.97 -4.47 12.13
N LEU A 213 9.22 -4.52 12.59
CA LEU A 213 9.64 -5.22 13.81
C LEU A 213 8.70 -4.98 15.01
N HIS A 214 8.38 -3.72 15.29
CA HIS A 214 7.50 -3.32 16.40
C HIS A 214 5.99 -3.36 16.07
N THR A 215 5.59 -3.71 14.85
CA THR A 215 4.18 -3.90 14.46
C THR A 215 3.84 -5.36 14.12
N VAL A 216 4.74 -6.32 14.36
CA VAL A 216 4.42 -7.76 14.19
C VAL A 216 3.33 -8.20 15.16
N GLY A 217 3.36 -7.71 16.41
CA GLY A 217 2.29 -7.95 17.39
C GLY A 217 0.94 -7.39 16.93
N ASP A 218 0.93 -6.12 16.47
CA ASP A 218 -0.28 -5.49 15.90
C ASP A 218 -0.85 -6.28 14.70
N PHE A 219 0.02 -6.83 13.85
CA PHE A 219 -0.40 -7.63 12.69
C PHE A 219 -1.10 -8.94 13.11
N TRP A 220 -0.59 -9.63 14.13
CA TRP A 220 -1.25 -10.84 14.63
C TRP A 220 -2.49 -10.53 15.48
N ASP A 221 -2.51 -9.40 16.21
CA ASP A 221 -3.73 -8.86 16.84
C ASP A 221 -4.82 -8.65 15.77
N MET A 222 -4.46 -8.10 14.60
CA MET A 222 -5.38 -7.92 13.47
C MET A 222 -5.90 -9.27 12.92
N VAL A 223 -4.99 -10.19 12.57
CA VAL A 223 -5.35 -11.50 12.00
C VAL A 223 -6.26 -12.30 12.95
N TRP A 224 -6.00 -12.23 14.25
CA TRP A 224 -6.81 -12.87 15.28
C TRP A 224 -8.19 -12.20 15.44
N GLN A 225 -8.23 -10.89 15.65
CA GLN A 225 -9.47 -10.12 15.85
C GLN A 225 -10.45 -10.31 14.70
N GLU A 226 -9.95 -10.26 13.47
CA GLU A 226 -10.75 -10.34 12.25
C GLU A 226 -11.04 -11.78 11.83
N LYS A 227 -10.54 -12.79 12.57
CA LYS A 227 -10.69 -14.23 12.28
C LYS A 227 -10.20 -14.60 10.87
N SER A 228 -9.19 -13.88 10.38
CA SER A 228 -8.64 -14.03 9.03
C SER A 228 -7.98 -15.40 8.86
N ARG A 229 -8.54 -16.22 7.98
CA ARG A 229 -8.04 -17.57 7.68
C ARG A 229 -6.97 -17.62 6.59
N ILE A 230 -6.76 -16.52 5.86
CA ILE A 230 -5.87 -16.46 4.70
C ILE A 230 -5.02 -15.20 4.78
N ILE A 231 -3.71 -15.35 4.58
CA ILE A 231 -2.74 -14.26 4.38
C ILE A 231 -2.07 -14.42 3.02
N VAL A 232 -2.04 -13.36 2.22
CA VAL A 232 -1.38 -13.30 0.91
C VAL A 232 -0.26 -12.25 0.94
N MET A 233 0.98 -12.72 0.88
CA MET A 233 2.20 -11.92 0.95
C MET A 233 2.85 -11.80 -0.43
N LEU A 234 2.85 -10.58 -1.00
CA LEU A 234 3.27 -10.30 -2.37
C LEU A 234 4.65 -9.62 -2.45
N THR A 235 5.56 -9.93 -1.51
CA THR A 235 6.89 -9.32 -1.43
C THR A 235 7.90 -10.28 -0.81
N ARG A 236 9.17 -10.17 -1.18
CA ARG A 236 10.25 -10.74 -0.37
C ARG A 236 10.51 -9.85 0.84
N LEU A 237 11.13 -10.40 1.89
CA LEU A 237 11.52 -9.64 3.10
C LEU A 237 12.45 -8.48 2.75
N LYS A 238 13.41 -8.74 1.86
CA LYS A 238 14.35 -7.77 1.30
C LYS A 238 14.38 -7.91 -0.22
N GLU A 239 14.33 -6.78 -0.91
CA GLU A 239 14.37 -6.73 -2.38
C GLU A 239 15.45 -5.78 -2.92
N ASN A 240 15.84 -4.80 -2.10
CA ASN A 240 17.11 -4.05 -2.13
C ASN A 240 17.31 -3.50 -0.71
N ASN A 241 16.30 -2.73 -0.28
CA ASN A 241 16.02 -2.39 1.11
C ASN A 241 15.04 -3.41 1.72
N GLU A 242 14.83 -3.30 3.03
CA GLU A 242 13.79 -4.03 3.76
C GLU A 242 12.40 -3.62 3.28
N LYS A 243 11.58 -4.61 2.94
CA LYS A 243 10.21 -4.46 2.44
C LYS A 243 9.19 -5.02 3.42
N CYS A 244 9.56 -6.05 4.18
CA CYS A 244 8.72 -6.69 5.19
C CYS A 244 9.61 -7.34 6.26
N GLU A 245 9.22 -7.24 7.52
CA GLU A 245 9.81 -8.02 8.62
C GLU A 245 9.42 -9.51 8.49
N LEU A 246 10.21 -10.41 9.08
CA LEU A 246 9.78 -11.79 9.26
C LEU A 246 8.77 -11.87 10.43
N TYR A 247 7.53 -12.21 10.12
CA TYR A 247 6.43 -12.25 11.10
C TYR A 247 5.85 -13.65 11.32
N TRP A 248 6.43 -14.70 10.73
CA TRP A 248 6.03 -16.09 10.90
C TRP A 248 7.27 -16.99 11.03
N PRO A 249 7.19 -18.18 11.66
CA PRO A 249 8.35 -19.05 11.80
C PRO A 249 8.81 -19.56 10.42
N GLN A 250 10.12 -19.56 10.13
CA GLN A 250 10.64 -20.29 8.96
C GLN A 250 11.07 -21.72 9.33
N PRO A 251 10.79 -22.74 8.48
CA PRO A 251 11.23 -24.11 8.70
C PRO A 251 12.75 -24.31 8.88
N ARG A 252 13.56 -23.31 8.51
CA ARG A 252 15.03 -23.35 8.65
C ARG A 252 15.55 -22.77 9.96
N GLU A 253 14.81 -21.85 10.60
CA GLU A 253 15.29 -21.14 11.79
C GLU A 253 15.30 -22.02 13.05
N VAL A 254 14.46 -23.06 13.07
CA VAL A 254 14.44 -24.12 14.09
C VAL A 254 15.84 -24.72 14.31
N ARG A 255 16.63 -24.88 13.23
CA ARG A 255 17.98 -25.46 13.31
C ARG A 255 19.05 -24.52 13.86
N THR A 256 18.83 -23.20 13.84
CA THR A 256 19.90 -22.23 14.16
C THR A 256 20.03 -21.95 15.66
N ARG A 257 19.05 -22.34 16.48
CA ARG A 257 19.12 -22.20 17.95
C ARG A 257 19.64 -23.44 18.67
N VAL A 258 19.54 -24.63 18.06
CA VAL A 258 19.93 -25.91 18.67
C VAL A 258 21.43 -26.22 18.50
N VAL A 259 22.09 -25.72 17.45
CA VAL A 259 23.54 -25.94 17.22
C VAL A 259 24.39 -24.98 18.06
N LYS A 260 24.21 -25.02 19.38
CA LYS A 260 25.14 -24.45 20.36
C LYS A 260 25.09 -25.09 21.75
N GLU A 261 24.82 -26.39 21.82
CA GLU A 261 25.36 -27.29 22.86
C GLU A 261 25.41 -28.73 22.29
N GLU A 262 25.94 -29.67 23.07
CA GLU A 262 26.80 -30.75 22.54
C GLU A 262 26.09 -32.06 22.14
N GLN A 263 26.88 -33.12 21.97
CA GLN A 263 26.55 -34.35 21.23
C GLN A 263 25.75 -35.39 22.05
N GLU A 264 25.16 -36.33 21.29
CA GLU A 264 24.91 -37.75 21.61
C GLU A 264 23.59 -38.23 22.25
N GLU A 265 23.04 -39.27 21.58
CA GLU A 265 22.14 -40.35 22.01
C GLU A 265 20.76 -40.04 22.67
N GLY A 266 19.71 -39.99 21.83
CA GLY A 266 18.30 -40.11 22.26
C GLY A 266 17.30 -40.20 21.11
N SER A 267 16.96 -41.40 20.63
CA SER A 267 16.13 -41.57 19.40
C SER A 267 14.62 -41.37 19.57
N GLU A 268 14.15 -41.09 20.78
CA GLU A 268 12.73 -40.79 21.05
C GLU A 268 12.53 -39.32 21.48
N ASP A 269 13.39 -38.77 22.33
CA ASP A 269 13.33 -37.36 22.78
C ASP A 269 13.47 -36.35 21.61
N LEU A 270 14.28 -36.68 20.58
CA LEU A 270 14.45 -35.88 19.37
C LEU A 270 13.13 -35.58 18.63
N LYS A 271 12.07 -36.38 18.82
CA LYS A 271 10.77 -36.12 18.18
C LYS A 271 9.94 -35.08 18.92
N GLU A 272 10.07 -34.99 20.24
CA GLU A 272 9.41 -33.95 21.02
C GLU A 272 10.12 -32.61 20.82
N GLU A 273 11.46 -32.60 20.76
CA GLU A 273 12.24 -31.41 20.40
C GLU A 273 11.97 -30.92 18.95
N GLU A 274 11.79 -31.81 17.96
CA GLU A 274 11.40 -31.42 16.60
C GLU A 274 9.95 -30.89 16.49
N GLU A 275 9.07 -31.21 17.45
CA GLU A 275 7.71 -30.65 17.54
C GLU A 275 7.72 -29.28 18.24
N GLU A 276 8.40 -29.17 19.39
CA GLU A 276 8.48 -27.95 20.19
C GLU A 276 9.29 -26.85 19.48
N GLY A 277 10.37 -27.23 18.78
CA GLY A 277 11.17 -26.30 17.97
C GLY A 277 10.41 -25.61 16.82
N ARG A 278 9.25 -26.12 16.42
CA ARG A 278 8.38 -25.49 15.40
C ARG A 278 7.47 -24.39 15.93
N MET A 279 7.48 -24.13 17.25
CA MET A 279 6.63 -23.15 17.91
C MET A 279 7.44 -21.88 18.23
N VAL A 280 7.05 -20.74 17.64
CA VAL A 280 7.72 -19.45 17.87
C VAL A 280 6.71 -18.39 18.30
N GLN A 281 7.06 -17.64 19.35
CA GLN A 281 6.24 -16.56 19.89
C GLN A 281 6.36 -15.29 19.05
N PHE A 282 5.22 -14.75 18.61
CA PHE A 282 5.10 -13.45 17.95
C PHE A 282 4.12 -12.58 18.74
N GLY A 283 4.66 -11.67 19.57
CA GLY A 283 3.87 -10.89 20.51
C GLY A 283 3.23 -11.79 21.58
N ARG A 284 1.89 -11.83 21.64
CA ARG A 284 1.10 -12.67 22.56
C ARG A 284 0.67 -14.02 21.96
N TYR A 285 1.02 -14.29 20.70
CA TYR A 285 0.62 -15.50 19.98
C TYR A 285 1.77 -16.48 19.88
N ILE A 286 1.47 -17.77 19.99
CA ILE A 286 2.42 -18.85 19.67
C ILE A 286 2.04 -19.40 18.30
N LEU A 287 2.99 -19.41 17.37
CA LEU A 287 2.77 -19.85 16.00
C LEU A 287 3.51 -21.15 15.74
N ARG A 288 2.79 -22.16 15.24
CA ARG A 288 3.33 -23.45 14.81
C ARG A 288 3.19 -23.59 13.30
N VAL A 289 4.30 -23.90 12.61
CA VAL A 289 4.27 -24.24 11.17
C VAL A 289 3.86 -25.70 10.99
N GLY A 290 2.81 -25.91 10.20
CA GLY A 290 2.33 -27.20 9.74
C GLY A 290 2.89 -27.56 8.36
N ASP A 291 2.00 -27.85 7.40
CA ASP A 291 2.38 -28.23 6.03
C ASP A 291 2.98 -27.05 5.24
N VAL A 292 3.95 -27.34 4.39
CA VAL A 292 4.65 -26.36 3.53
C VAL A 292 4.76 -26.90 2.11
N GLN A 293 4.06 -26.26 1.18
CA GLN A 293 4.00 -26.67 -0.23
C GLN A 293 4.68 -25.61 -1.10
N GLU A 294 5.73 -25.99 -1.83
CA GLU A 294 6.33 -25.14 -2.85
C GLU A 294 5.56 -25.29 -4.18
N LYS A 295 4.94 -24.21 -4.65
CA LYS A 295 4.22 -24.15 -5.93
C LYS A 295 4.96 -23.24 -6.91
N CYS A 296 4.63 -23.36 -8.20
CA CYS A 296 5.30 -22.58 -9.25
C CYS A 296 4.95 -21.07 -9.15
N GLY A 297 5.76 -20.35 -8.37
CA GLY A 297 5.72 -18.90 -8.19
C GLY A 297 5.57 -18.42 -6.74
N PHE A 298 5.12 -19.31 -5.85
CA PHE A 298 4.81 -19.01 -4.45
C PHE A 298 4.87 -20.25 -3.56
N THR A 299 5.07 -20.05 -2.26
CA THR A 299 4.98 -21.09 -1.23
C THR A 299 3.63 -20.98 -0.53
N VAL A 300 3.03 -22.11 -0.17
CA VAL A 300 1.86 -22.18 0.73
C VAL A 300 2.32 -22.78 2.05
N THR A 301 1.93 -22.19 3.17
CA THR A 301 2.28 -22.65 4.52
C THR A 301 1.04 -22.62 5.40
N ASP A 302 0.66 -23.76 5.97
CA ASP A 302 -0.39 -23.81 6.99
C ASP A 302 0.22 -23.46 8.36
N ILE A 303 -0.35 -22.47 9.04
CA ILE A 303 0.10 -21.97 10.34
C ILE A 303 -1.03 -22.20 11.35
N GLU A 304 -0.71 -22.82 12.49
CA GLU A 304 -1.57 -22.84 13.66
C GLU A 304 -1.15 -21.69 14.60
N VAL A 305 -2.07 -20.75 14.81
CA VAL A 305 -1.92 -19.61 15.73
C VAL A 305 -2.64 -19.99 17.02
N GLN A 306 -1.94 -19.92 18.15
CA GLN A 306 -2.49 -20.16 19.48
C GLN A 306 -2.46 -18.88 20.34
N LEU A 307 -3.55 -18.63 21.06
CA LEU A 307 -3.66 -17.62 22.12
C LEU A 307 -4.37 -18.28 23.31
N SER A 308 -3.67 -18.41 24.44
CA SER A 308 -4.16 -19.19 25.59
C SER A 308 -4.59 -20.60 25.14
N GLU A 309 -5.83 -21.02 25.41
CA GLU A 309 -6.37 -22.32 24.97
C GLU A 309 -6.95 -22.31 23.55
N GLU A 310 -7.18 -21.13 22.96
CA GLU A 310 -7.79 -21.03 21.64
C GLU A 310 -6.75 -21.23 20.53
N ARG A 311 -7.12 -21.99 19.49
CA ARG A 311 -6.29 -22.28 18.33
C ARG A 311 -7.02 -21.95 17.03
N HIS A 312 -6.30 -21.33 16.11
CA HIS A 312 -6.81 -20.90 14.81
C HIS A 312 -5.84 -21.31 13.70
N ARG A 313 -6.35 -21.98 12.67
CA ARG A 313 -5.58 -22.22 11.45
C ARG A 313 -5.64 -21.00 10.53
N VAL A 314 -4.51 -20.68 9.93
CA VAL A 314 -4.31 -19.60 8.97
C VAL A 314 -3.41 -20.13 7.84
N ARG A 315 -3.86 -20.04 6.59
CA ARG A 315 -3.05 -20.39 5.42
C ARG A 315 -2.32 -19.16 4.90
N HIS A 316 -1.00 -19.25 4.86
CA HIS A 316 -0.11 -18.20 4.38
C HIS A 316 0.38 -18.53 2.96
N TYR A 317 0.18 -17.59 2.04
CA TYR A 317 0.64 -17.67 0.65
C TYR A 317 1.77 -16.66 0.43
N TRP A 318 2.99 -17.13 0.22
CA TRP A 318 4.16 -16.28 0.01
C TRP A 318 4.58 -16.23 -1.46
N PHE A 319 4.18 -15.17 -2.17
CA PHE A 319 4.49 -14.93 -3.57
C PHE A 319 5.82 -14.16 -3.72
N THR A 320 6.90 -14.93 -3.90
CA THR A 320 8.28 -14.42 -4.01
C THR A 320 8.69 -14.02 -5.44
N SER A 321 7.86 -14.37 -6.43
CA SER A 321 8.14 -14.17 -7.87
C SER A 321 7.78 -12.79 -8.41
N TRP A 322 7.29 -11.87 -7.56
CA TRP A 322 7.06 -10.48 -7.97
C TRP A 322 8.39 -9.70 -7.93
N PRO A 323 8.86 -9.09 -9.04
CA PRO A 323 10.10 -8.32 -9.05
C PRO A 323 9.98 -6.96 -8.32
N ASP A 324 11.10 -6.45 -7.80
CA ASP A 324 11.10 -5.14 -7.16
C ASP A 324 10.85 -4.03 -8.19
N HIS A 325 10.00 -3.06 -7.84
CA HIS A 325 9.63 -1.92 -8.69
C HIS A 325 9.10 -2.23 -10.12
N HIS A 326 8.84 -3.50 -10.46
CA HIS A 326 8.37 -3.93 -11.78
C HIS A 326 7.11 -4.82 -11.69
N ILE A 327 6.55 -5.17 -12.84
CA ILE A 327 5.48 -6.17 -12.99
C ILE A 327 6.07 -7.58 -13.24
N PRO A 328 5.36 -8.66 -12.88
CA PRO A 328 5.75 -10.02 -13.24
C PRO A 328 5.81 -10.18 -14.77
N GLN A 329 6.88 -10.80 -15.28
CA GLN A 329 7.02 -11.08 -16.72
C GLN A 329 6.03 -12.11 -17.25
N CYS A 330 5.35 -12.83 -16.35
CA CYS A 330 4.30 -13.79 -16.66
C CYS A 330 3.15 -13.63 -15.66
N THR A 331 1.92 -13.61 -16.17
CA THR A 331 0.68 -13.49 -15.38
C THR A 331 0.25 -14.83 -14.76
N ALA A 332 0.66 -15.96 -15.35
CA ALA A 332 0.20 -17.30 -14.97
C ALA A 332 0.45 -17.67 -13.48
N PRO A 333 1.58 -17.30 -12.84
CA PRO A 333 1.76 -17.52 -11.41
C PRO A 333 0.75 -16.75 -10.54
N LEU A 334 0.35 -15.54 -10.96
CA LEU A 334 -0.65 -14.75 -10.25
C LEU A 334 -2.05 -15.33 -10.43
N LEU A 335 -2.42 -15.77 -11.64
CA LEU A 335 -3.70 -16.45 -11.89
C LEU A 335 -3.82 -17.72 -11.04
N ARG A 336 -2.78 -18.56 -10.99
CA ARG A 336 -2.76 -19.73 -10.11
C ARG A 336 -2.87 -19.37 -8.62
N LEU A 337 -2.24 -18.28 -8.18
CA LEU A 337 -2.40 -17.80 -6.80
C LEU A 337 -3.85 -17.38 -6.51
N VAL A 338 -4.50 -16.68 -7.45
CA VAL A 338 -5.91 -16.29 -7.34
C VAL A 338 -6.81 -17.52 -7.24
N GLU A 339 -6.64 -18.50 -8.14
CA GLU A 339 -7.41 -19.76 -8.14
C GLU A 339 -7.22 -20.54 -6.82
N GLU A 340 -5.99 -20.64 -6.33
CA GLU A 340 -5.66 -21.38 -5.10
C GLU A 340 -6.17 -20.68 -3.81
N VAL A 341 -6.28 -19.34 -3.81
CA VAL A 341 -6.90 -18.58 -2.72
C VAL A 341 -8.43 -18.68 -2.79
N GLU A 342 -9.02 -18.58 -3.99
CA GLU A 342 -10.48 -18.73 -4.22
C GLU A 342 -10.94 -20.13 -3.78
N MET A 343 -10.29 -21.19 -4.27
CA MET A 343 -10.62 -22.58 -3.90
C MET A 343 -10.52 -22.85 -2.39
N TYR A 344 -9.50 -22.29 -1.70
CA TYR A 344 -9.39 -22.46 -0.26
C TYR A 344 -10.42 -21.62 0.51
N SER A 345 -10.69 -20.39 0.07
CA SER A 345 -11.74 -19.53 0.64
C SER A 345 -13.13 -20.19 0.54
N ASP A 346 -13.45 -20.78 -0.61
CA ASP A 346 -14.73 -21.48 -0.81
C ASP A 346 -14.82 -22.72 0.10
N SER A 347 -13.73 -23.45 0.31
CA SER A 347 -13.67 -24.59 1.26
C SER A 347 -13.87 -24.19 2.74
N LEU A 348 -13.78 -22.89 3.06
CA LEU A 348 -14.05 -22.35 4.40
C LEU A 348 -15.48 -21.82 4.56
N SER A 349 -16.25 -21.70 3.48
CA SER A 349 -17.61 -21.10 3.51
C SER A 349 -18.65 -21.95 4.27
N ASP A 350 -18.38 -23.24 4.49
CA ASP A 350 -19.15 -24.12 5.36
C ASP A 350 -18.97 -23.81 6.87
N THR A 351 -18.00 -22.95 7.22
CA THR A 351 -17.80 -22.47 8.59
C THR A 351 -18.51 -21.12 8.83
N SER A 352 -18.81 -20.79 10.08
CA SER A 352 -19.55 -19.56 10.43
C SER A 352 -18.76 -18.30 10.04
N ALA A 353 -19.07 -17.74 8.87
CA ALA A 353 -18.58 -16.49 8.29
C ALA A 353 -17.05 -16.32 8.39
N PRO A 354 -16.27 -16.83 7.42
CA PRO A 354 -14.82 -16.63 7.41
C PRO A 354 -14.46 -15.14 7.36
N GLY A 355 -13.42 -14.75 8.11
CA GLY A 355 -12.92 -13.38 8.14
C GLY A 355 -12.21 -12.94 6.85
N PRO A 356 -11.95 -11.63 6.69
CA PRO A 356 -11.28 -11.06 5.51
C PRO A 356 -9.98 -11.77 5.16
N VAL A 357 -9.70 -11.90 3.87
CA VAL A 357 -8.38 -12.29 3.35
C VAL A 357 -7.40 -11.13 3.55
N VAL A 358 -6.35 -11.33 4.35
CA VAL A 358 -5.32 -10.31 4.56
C VAL A 358 -4.35 -10.32 3.38
N VAL A 359 -4.22 -9.21 2.66
CA VAL A 359 -3.34 -9.07 1.50
C VAL A 359 -2.34 -7.95 1.76
N HIS A 360 -1.04 -8.25 1.62
CA HIS A 360 0.01 -7.25 1.84
C HIS A 360 1.18 -7.36 0.85
N CYS A 361 1.93 -6.28 0.76
CA CYS A 361 3.24 -6.24 0.11
C CYS A 361 4.19 -5.44 1.00
N SER A 362 4.96 -4.48 0.46
CA SER A 362 5.70 -3.52 1.29
C SER A 362 4.79 -2.39 1.79
N ALA A 363 4.17 -1.63 0.88
CA ALA A 363 3.32 -0.48 1.21
C ALA A 363 1.82 -0.80 1.36
N GLY A 364 1.40 -2.00 0.95
CA GLY A 364 0.00 -2.42 1.03
C GLY A 364 -0.93 -1.76 0.01
N ILE A 365 -0.42 -1.27 -1.13
CA ILE A 365 -1.26 -0.59 -2.14
C ILE A 365 -1.00 -1.01 -3.61
N GLY A 366 0.25 -1.15 -4.04
CA GLY A 366 0.57 -1.51 -5.44
C GLY A 366 0.23 -2.96 -5.77
N ARG A 367 1.14 -3.90 -5.43
CA ARG A 367 0.93 -5.34 -5.67
C ARG A 367 -0.33 -5.89 -4.97
N THR A 368 -0.62 -5.38 -3.76
CA THR A 368 -1.84 -5.67 -3.00
C THR A 368 -3.09 -5.37 -3.82
N GLY A 369 -3.18 -4.16 -4.39
CA GLY A 369 -4.26 -3.82 -5.32
C GLY A 369 -4.27 -4.72 -6.55
N CYS A 370 -3.11 -5.03 -7.14
CA CYS A 370 -3.06 -5.91 -8.32
C CYS A 370 -3.66 -7.30 -8.04
N PHE A 371 -3.35 -7.90 -6.90
CA PHE A 371 -3.93 -9.18 -6.50
C PHE A 371 -5.45 -9.09 -6.27
N ILE A 372 -5.91 -8.08 -5.53
CA ILE A 372 -7.33 -7.92 -5.22
C ILE A 372 -8.16 -7.67 -6.49
N VAL A 373 -7.72 -6.78 -7.40
CA VAL A 373 -8.42 -6.58 -8.70
C VAL A 373 -8.36 -7.85 -9.55
N SER A 374 -7.26 -8.61 -9.53
CA SER A 374 -7.19 -9.87 -10.29
C SER A 374 -8.18 -10.90 -9.73
N SER A 375 -8.32 -11.02 -8.41
CA SER A 375 -9.29 -11.89 -7.76
C SER A 375 -10.75 -11.50 -8.09
N ILE A 376 -11.11 -10.23 -7.89
CA ILE A 376 -12.46 -9.71 -8.19
C ILE A 376 -12.75 -9.80 -9.70
N GLY A 377 -11.78 -9.49 -10.54
CA GLY A 377 -11.90 -9.51 -12.00
C GLY A 377 -12.04 -10.92 -12.59
N CYS A 378 -11.28 -11.90 -12.09
CA CYS A 378 -11.46 -13.31 -12.48
C CYS A 378 -12.88 -13.77 -12.14
N ARG A 379 -13.37 -13.45 -10.94
CA ARG A 379 -14.74 -13.79 -10.53
C ARG A 379 -15.80 -13.10 -11.38
N GLN A 380 -15.68 -11.79 -11.65
CA GLN A 380 -16.63 -11.07 -12.51
C GLN A 380 -16.65 -11.61 -13.94
N LEU A 381 -15.49 -11.95 -14.53
CA LEU A 381 -15.43 -12.61 -15.85
C LEU A 381 -16.12 -13.96 -15.84
N ARG A 382 -15.87 -14.78 -14.81
CA ARG A 382 -16.45 -16.14 -14.65
C ARG A 382 -17.98 -16.10 -14.51
N GLU A 383 -18.51 -15.13 -13.76
CA GLU A 383 -19.95 -15.01 -13.49
C GLU A 383 -20.74 -14.22 -14.56
N THR A 384 -20.12 -13.24 -15.24
CA THR A 384 -20.86 -12.28 -16.09
C THR A 384 -20.38 -12.18 -17.55
N GLY A 385 -19.23 -12.75 -17.91
CA GLY A 385 -18.64 -12.64 -19.25
C GLY A 385 -18.10 -11.24 -19.61
N GLN A 386 -17.97 -10.36 -18.62
CA GLN A 386 -17.39 -9.02 -18.76
C GLN A 386 -16.58 -8.64 -17.51
N VAL A 387 -15.78 -7.58 -17.59
CA VAL A 387 -15.03 -7.04 -16.45
C VAL A 387 -14.92 -5.52 -16.49
N ASP A 388 -15.03 -4.86 -15.34
CA ASP A 388 -14.81 -3.41 -15.21
C ASP A 388 -13.60 -3.10 -14.32
N ILE A 389 -12.42 -3.06 -14.95
CA ILE A 389 -11.14 -2.82 -14.26
C ILE A 389 -11.07 -1.37 -13.75
N LEU A 390 -11.68 -0.43 -14.47
CA LEU A 390 -11.71 0.99 -14.09
C LEU A 390 -12.55 1.19 -12.83
N GLU A 391 -13.77 0.62 -12.78
CA GLU A 391 -14.62 0.65 -11.60
C GLU A 391 -13.89 0.01 -10.40
N MET A 392 -13.31 -1.19 -10.56
CA MET A 392 -12.61 -1.88 -9.47
C MET A 392 -11.48 -1.06 -8.87
N VAL A 393 -10.63 -0.44 -9.71
CA VAL A 393 -9.53 0.41 -9.22
C VAL A 393 -10.07 1.67 -8.53
N CYS A 394 -11.17 2.23 -9.01
CA CYS A 394 -11.83 3.36 -8.34
C CYS A 394 -12.41 2.97 -6.97
N GLN A 395 -13.11 1.83 -6.87
CA GLN A 395 -13.65 1.33 -5.59
C GLN A 395 -12.54 0.99 -4.59
N LEU A 396 -11.46 0.35 -5.04
CA LEU A 396 -10.29 0.09 -4.20
C LEU A 396 -9.61 1.37 -3.71
N ARG A 397 -9.62 2.46 -4.50
CA ARG A 397 -9.09 3.76 -4.07
C ARG A 397 -10.00 4.52 -3.13
N LEU A 398 -11.31 4.30 -3.18
CA LEU A 398 -12.23 4.73 -2.11
C LEU A 398 -11.93 4.00 -0.79
N ASP A 399 -11.62 2.69 -0.87
CA ASP A 399 -11.33 1.87 0.30
C ASP A 399 -9.92 2.10 0.88
N ARG A 400 -8.91 2.32 0.05
CA ARG A 400 -7.53 2.65 0.44
C ARG A 400 -6.81 3.49 -0.62
N GLY A 401 -6.30 4.65 -0.23
CA GLY A 401 -5.62 5.59 -1.11
C GLY A 401 -4.40 4.99 -1.81
N GLY A 402 -4.29 5.22 -3.11
CA GLY A 402 -3.15 4.83 -3.94
C GLY A 402 -3.12 3.36 -4.37
N MET A 403 -4.20 2.59 -4.16
CA MET A 403 -4.32 1.24 -4.71
C MET A 403 -4.06 1.23 -6.22
N ILE A 404 -3.19 0.32 -6.68
CA ILE A 404 -2.49 0.39 -7.98
C ILE A 404 -1.64 1.65 -8.09
N GLN A 405 -0.31 1.50 -7.95
CA GLN A 405 0.63 2.62 -7.83
C GLN A 405 1.14 3.16 -9.18
N THR A 406 1.17 2.35 -10.24
CA THR A 406 1.81 2.74 -11.51
C THR A 406 0.99 2.34 -12.74
N THR A 407 1.23 3.02 -13.86
CA THR A 407 0.62 2.69 -15.15
C THR A 407 0.90 1.25 -15.56
N GLU A 408 2.12 0.75 -15.32
CA GLU A 408 2.52 -0.61 -15.69
C GLU A 408 1.75 -1.66 -14.88
N GLN A 409 1.48 -1.39 -13.59
CA GLN A 409 0.63 -2.22 -12.76
C GLN A 409 -0.82 -2.25 -13.28
N TYR A 410 -1.33 -1.12 -13.78
CA TYR A 410 -2.65 -1.03 -14.40
C TYR A 410 -2.71 -1.79 -15.74
N GLN A 411 -1.71 -1.62 -16.61
CA GLN A 411 -1.58 -2.40 -17.86
C GLN A 411 -1.47 -3.90 -17.60
N PHE A 412 -0.73 -4.30 -16.57
CA PHE A 412 -0.58 -5.70 -16.17
C PHE A 412 -1.89 -6.34 -15.67
N LEU A 413 -2.82 -5.57 -15.09
CA LEU A 413 -4.17 -6.05 -14.77
C LEU A 413 -4.95 -6.41 -16.03
N TYR A 414 -4.94 -5.53 -17.04
CA TYR A 414 -5.56 -5.81 -18.33
C TYR A 414 -4.95 -7.04 -19.00
N SER A 415 -3.62 -7.19 -18.98
CA SER A 415 -2.95 -8.39 -19.50
C SER A 415 -3.31 -9.67 -18.74
N THR A 416 -3.40 -9.60 -17.40
CA THR A 416 -3.75 -10.73 -16.53
C THR A 416 -5.19 -11.20 -16.80
N LEU A 417 -6.14 -10.27 -16.83
CA LEU A 417 -7.56 -10.57 -17.03
C LEU A 417 -7.87 -10.93 -18.50
N ALA A 418 -7.14 -10.37 -19.47
CA ALA A 418 -7.21 -10.84 -20.86
C ALA A 418 -6.72 -12.30 -20.99
N GLN A 419 -5.61 -12.68 -20.34
CA GLN A 419 -5.18 -14.08 -20.37
C GLN A 419 -6.19 -15.02 -19.71
N TYR A 420 -6.75 -14.64 -18.56
CA TYR A 420 -7.82 -15.42 -17.92
C TYR A 420 -9.07 -15.54 -18.80
N SER A 421 -9.46 -14.45 -19.46
CA SER A 421 -10.54 -14.45 -20.46
C SER A 421 -10.30 -15.42 -21.61
N SER A 422 -9.05 -15.60 -22.08
CA SER A 422 -8.72 -16.59 -23.11
C SER A 422 -8.84 -18.03 -22.58
N GLN A 423 -8.47 -18.27 -21.32
CA GLN A 423 -8.61 -19.58 -20.67
C GLN A 423 -10.08 -20.00 -20.50
N LEU A 424 -11.00 -19.05 -20.31
CA LEU A 424 -12.45 -19.28 -20.29
C LEU A 424 -13.04 -19.54 -21.70
N GLN A 425 -12.34 -19.20 -22.78
CA GLN A 425 -12.82 -19.31 -24.16
C GLN A 425 -11.90 -20.18 -25.06
N PRO A 426 -11.62 -21.46 -24.72
CA PRO A 426 -10.61 -22.29 -25.40
C PRO A 426 -10.97 -22.76 -26.83
N GLY A 427 -11.86 -22.05 -27.54
CA GLY A 427 -12.35 -22.43 -28.87
C GLY A 427 -12.71 -21.28 -29.83
N GLN A 428 -12.43 -20.01 -29.51
CA GLN A 428 -12.74 -18.87 -30.42
C GLN A 428 -11.55 -18.36 -31.26
N ASP A 429 -10.31 -18.79 -30.99
CA ASP A 429 -9.09 -18.35 -31.70
C ASP A 429 -8.87 -18.96 -33.11
N GLN A 430 -9.92 -19.47 -33.78
CA GLN A 430 -9.85 -20.02 -35.15
C GLN A 430 -10.87 -19.44 -36.15
N ASN A 431 -11.24 -18.16 -36.03
CA ASN A 431 -11.92 -17.45 -37.12
C ASN A 431 -11.29 -16.08 -37.39
N PRO A 432 -10.60 -15.87 -38.53
CA PRO A 432 -10.04 -14.57 -38.88
C PRO A 432 -11.12 -13.60 -39.38
N LEU A 433 -11.29 -12.49 -38.65
CA LEU A 433 -11.70 -11.17 -39.13
C LEU A 433 -12.90 -11.09 -40.10
N GLU A 434 -14.11 -10.84 -39.56
CA GLU A 434 -15.07 -10.00 -40.29
C GLU A 434 -14.85 -8.51 -39.95
N PRO A 435 -14.85 -7.60 -40.93
CA PRO A 435 -14.68 -6.17 -40.70
C PRO A 435 -15.96 -5.54 -40.18
N VAL A 436 -16.01 -5.27 -38.87
CA VAL A 436 -17.12 -4.52 -38.24
C VAL A 436 -17.14 -3.09 -38.77
N SER A 437 -18.15 -2.78 -39.60
CA SER A 437 -18.36 -1.44 -40.15
C SER A 437 -18.82 -0.47 -39.05
N ILE A 438 -17.93 0.45 -38.65
CA ILE A 438 -18.26 1.49 -37.67
C ILE A 438 -19.15 2.55 -38.35
N ARG A 439 -20.46 2.47 -38.12
CA ARG A 439 -21.37 3.60 -38.36
C ARG A 439 -21.15 4.66 -37.28
N LEU A 440 -20.32 5.65 -37.59
CA LEU A 440 -20.34 6.93 -36.88
C LEU A 440 -21.69 7.59 -37.15
N GLN A 441 -22.55 7.68 -36.12
CA GLN A 441 -23.72 8.56 -36.16
C GLN A 441 -23.34 9.95 -35.66
N ASN A 442 -23.81 10.95 -36.39
CA ASN A 442 -23.41 12.34 -36.27
C ASN A 442 -23.69 12.91 -34.86
N LEU A 443 -22.69 13.57 -34.29
CA LEU A 443 -22.88 14.70 -33.39
C LEU A 443 -22.06 15.88 -33.95
N HIS A 444 -22.75 16.73 -34.72
CA HIS A 444 -22.36 18.12 -34.91
C HIS A 444 -23.15 18.95 -33.91
N LEU A 445 -22.45 19.69 -33.06
CA LEU A 445 -22.76 21.05 -32.66
C LEU A 445 -21.47 21.71 -32.16
#